data_AF-A0A4D6NAF2-F1
#
_entry.id   AF-A0A4D6NAF2-F1
#
_cell.length_a   1.000
_cell.length_b   1.000
_cell.length_c   1.000
_cell.angle_alpha   90.00
_cell.angle_beta   90.00
_cell.angle_gamma   90.00
#
_symmetry.space_group_name_H-M   'P 1'
#
loop_
_entity.id
_entity.type
_entity.pdbx_description
1 polymer ?
#
loop_
_entity_poly.entity_id
_entity_poly.type
_entity_poly.pdbx_seq_one_letter_code
_entity_poly.pdbx_strand_id
1 'polypeptide(L)'
;MKEKIKYLEADNDELKEKYAGIENELEDLKKYIIQEHINDFNKGLRQVVLFCKEVDVVDPRYDINKDVVDECLIDEEKMSLNHAVEELEDVGGDPIVEEETTIHEEANIVVK
;
A
#
# COMPACT_ATOMS: atom_id res chain seq x y z
N MET A 1 -42.44 -38.79 2.36
CA MET A 1 -42.90 -37.38 2.19
C MET A 1 -42.31 -36.47 3.28
N LYS A 2 -42.58 -36.71 4.57
CA LYS A 2 -42.03 -35.88 5.68
C LYS A 2 -40.49 -35.70 5.66
N GLU A 3 -39.74 -36.78 5.39
CA GLU A 3 -38.27 -36.71 5.29
C GLU A 3 -37.78 -35.81 4.14
N LYS A 4 -38.45 -35.88 2.98
CA LYS A 4 -38.15 -35.00 1.83
C LYS A 4 -38.43 -33.53 2.16
N ILE A 5 -39.47 -33.25 2.95
CA ILE A 5 -39.77 -31.89 3.43
C ILE A 5 -38.63 -31.43 4.35
N LYS A 6 -38.26 -32.22 5.37
CA LYS A 6 -37.16 -31.88 6.29
C LYS A 6 -35.81 -31.66 5.58
N TYR A 7 -35.51 -32.46 4.55
CA TYR A 7 -34.30 -32.29 3.73
C TYR A 7 -34.33 -30.95 2.96
N LEU A 8 -35.45 -30.62 2.32
CA LEU A 8 -35.61 -29.36 1.60
C LEU A 8 -35.63 -28.13 2.53
N GLU A 9 -36.13 -28.26 3.76
CA GLU A 9 -36.04 -27.21 4.78
C GLU A 9 -34.58 -26.92 5.15
N ALA A 10 -33.78 -27.96 5.43
CA ALA A 10 -32.36 -27.82 5.76
C ALA A 10 -31.54 -27.25 4.59
N ASP A 11 -31.76 -27.74 3.36
CA ASP A 11 -31.12 -27.22 2.13
C ASP A 11 -31.47 -25.75 1.88
N ASN A 12 -32.72 -25.35 2.16
CA ASN A 12 -33.17 -23.97 2.04
C ASN A 12 -32.55 -23.05 3.09
N ASP A 13 -32.36 -23.52 4.32
CA ASP A 13 -31.72 -22.75 5.39
C ASP A 13 -30.20 -22.60 5.15
N GLU A 14 -29.52 -23.66 4.68
CA GLU A 14 -28.12 -23.59 4.22
C GLU A 14 -27.96 -22.61 3.05
N LEU A 15 -28.91 -22.59 2.11
CA LEU A 15 -28.90 -21.64 0.99
C LEU A 15 -29.09 -20.18 1.44
N LYS A 16 -29.94 -19.92 2.45
CA LYS A 16 -30.10 -18.57 3.04
C LYS A 16 -28.80 -18.10 3.71
N GLU A 17 -28.15 -18.97 4.48
CA GLU A 17 -26.88 -18.65 5.15
C GLU A 17 -25.80 -18.27 4.13
N LYS A 18 -25.66 -19.08 3.06
CA LYS A 18 -24.74 -18.77 1.95
C LYS A 18 -25.10 -17.46 1.24
N TYR A 19 -26.37 -17.19 1.01
CA TYR A 19 -26.81 -15.95 0.38
C TYR A 19 -26.45 -14.71 1.22
N ALA A 20 -26.69 -14.77 2.54
CA ALA A 20 -26.32 -13.70 3.46
C ALA A 20 -24.79 -13.52 3.55
N GLY A 21 -24.01 -14.60 3.49
CA GLY A 21 -22.55 -14.53 3.39
C GLY A 21 -22.09 -13.78 2.14
N ILE A 22 -22.59 -14.18 0.97
CA ILE A 22 -22.27 -13.55 -0.33
C ILE A 22 -22.72 -12.07 -0.37
N GLU A 23 -23.86 -11.73 0.23
CA GLU A 23 -24.34 -10.35 0.30
C GLU A 23 -23.40 -9.45 1.13
N ASN A 24 -22.85 -9.96 2.24
CA ASN A 24 -21.84 -9.26 3.03
C ASN A 24 -20.50 -9.13 2.28
N GLU A 25 -19.99 -10.21 1.68
CA GLU A 25 -18.75 -10.20 0.90
C GLU A 25 -18.83 -9.22 -0.28
N LEU A 26 -19.98 -9.15 -0.96
CA LEU A 26 -20.24 -8.21 -2.04
C LEU A 26 -20.24 -6.75 -1.56
N GLU A 27 -20.75 -6.49 -0.35
CA GLU A 27 -20.76 -5.15 0.23
C GLU A 27 -19.36 -4.69 0.67
N ASP A 28 -18.55 -5.60 1.22
CA ASP A 28 -17.15 -5.30 1.55
C ASP A 28 -16.28 -5.12 0.30
N LEU A 29 -16.49 -5.92 -0.75
CA LEU A 29 -15.83 -5.75 -2.05
C LEU A 29 -16.15 -4.38 -2.69
N LYS A 30 -17.40 -3.90 -2.60
CA LYS A 30 -17.75 -2.55 -3.06
C LYS A 30 -16.97 -1.46 -2.31
N LYS A 31 -16.88 -1.55 -0.98
CA LYS A 31 -16.13 -0.59 -0.16
C LYS A 31 -14.66 -0.57 -0.54
N TYR A 32 -14.06 -1.76 -0.72
CA TYR A 32 -12.68 -1.92 -1.13
C TYR A 32 -12.38 -1.22 -2.48
N ILE A 33 -13.17 -1.52 -3.52
CA ILE A 33 -13.02 -0.93 -4.86
C ILE A 33 -13.16 0.62 -4.82
N ILE A 34 -14.10 1.14 -4.04
CA ILE A 34 -14.28 2.59 -3.87
C ILE A 34 -13.05 3.21 -3.17
N GLN A 35 -12.52 2.56 -2.14
CA GLN A 35 -11.36 3.03 -1.39
C GLN A 35 -10.08 2.99 -2.24
N GLU A 36 -9.88 1.94 -3.03
CA GLU A 36 -8.77 1.79 -3.99
C GLU A 36 -8.79 2.92 -5.03
N HIS A 37 -9.93 3.18 -5.67
CA HIS A 37 -10.07 4.29 -6.61
C HIS A 37 -9.84 5.68 -5.98
N ILE A 38 -10.27 5.89 -4.73
CA ILE A 38 -9.99 7.14 -4.00
C ILE A 38 -8.48 7.26 -3.71
N ASN A 39 -7.82 6.16 -3.35
CA ASN A 39 -6.38 6.13 -3.09
C ASN A 39 -5.59 6.53 -4.36
N ASP A 40 -5.85 5.87 -5.49
CA ASP A 40 -5.12 6.11 -6.73
C ASP A 40 -5.41 7.49 -7.33
N PHE A 41 -6.64 8.01 -7.18
CA PHE A 41 -6.94 9.39 -7.53
C PHE A 41 -6.11 10.38 -6.69
N ASN A 42 -5.97 10.12 -5.39
CA ASN A 42 -5.14 10.94 -4.50
C ASN A 42 -3.64 10.81 -4.80
N LYS A 43 -3.13 9.62 -5.16
CA LYS A 43 -1.75 9.43 -5.68
C LYS A 43 -1.54 10.33 -6.90
N GLY A 44 -2.44 10.24 -7.87
CA GLY A 44 -2.42 11.07 -9.08
C GLY A 44 -2.39 12.57 -8.76
N LEU A 45 -3.24 13.05 -7.85
CA LEU A 45 -3.22 14.45 -7.41
C LEU A 45 -1.87 14.85 -6.77
N ARG A 46 -1.27 14.00 -5.94
CA ARG A 46 0.06 14.27 -5.34
C ARG A 46 1.15 14.36 -6.41
N GLN A 47 1.19 13.42 -7.36
CA GLN A 47 2.13 13.48 -8.49
C GLN A 47 1.92 14.73 -9.34
N VAL A 48 0.67 15.09 -9.64
CA VAL A 48 0.33 16.30 -10.39
C VAL A 48 0.82 17.55 -9.66
N VAL A 49 0.64 17.64 -8.34
CA VAL A 49 1.17 18.77 -7.54
C VAL A 49 2.71 18.82 -7.55
N LEU A 50 3.39 17.67 -7.49
CA LEU A 50 4.85 17.59 -7.59
C LEU A 50 5.35 18.06 -8.96
N PHE A 51 4.69 17.63 -10.04
CA PHE A 51 5.19 17.76 -11.40
C PHE A 51 4.61 18.92 -12.24
N CYS A 52 3.48 19.53 -11.86
CA CYS A 52 2.78 20.53 -12.68
C CYS A 52 3.58 21.80 -13.05
N LYS A 53 4.76 22.01 -12.45
CA LYS A 53 5.67 23.10 -12.82
C LYS A 53 6.55 22.78 -14.03
N GLU A 54 6.71 21.50 -14.39
CA GLU A 54 7.81 21.02 -15.26
C GLU A 54 7.40 19.98 -16.31
N VAL A 55 6.20 19.39 -16.24
CA VAL A 55 5.87 18.17 -17.02
C VAL A 55 4.41 18.16 -17.51
N ASP A 56 4.17 17.53 -18.66
CA ASP A 56 2.84 17.30 -19.26
C ASP A 56 2.21 15.99 -18.77
N VAL A 57 0.88 15.84 -18.81
CA VAL A 57 0.13 14.68 -18.26
C VAL A 57 0.49 13.33 -18.91
N VAL A 58 1.13 13.34 -20.08
CA VAL A 58 1.64 12.14 -20.77
C VAL A 58 3.13 11.86 -20.50
N ASP A 59 3.79 12.65 -19.64
CA ASP A 59 5.20 12.47 -19.29
C ASP A 59 5.41 11.15 -18.52
N PRO A 60 6.40 10.32 -18.88
CA PRO A 60 6.66 9.02 -18.24
C PRO A 60 7.10 9.12 -16.76
N ARG A 61 7.26 10.33 -16.20
CA ARG A 61 7.42 10.56 -14.76
C ARG A 61 6.12 10.36 -13.98
N TYR A 62 4.96 10.44 -14.62
CA TYR A 62 3.70 9.96 -14.04
C TYR A 62 3.68 8.43 -14.09
N ASP A 63 3.70 7.80 -12.91
CA ASP A 63 3.72 6.35 -12.76
C ASP A 63 2.71 5.96 -11.67
N ILE A 64 1.58 5.40 -12.06
CA ILE A 64 0.48 5.04 -11.16
C ILE A 64 0.87 4.04 -10.06
N ASN A 65 1.98 3.32 -10.23
CA ASN A 65 2.50 2.35 -9.25
C ASN A 65 3.37 3.01 -8.15
N LYS A 66 3.57 4.33 -8.24
CA LYS A 66 4.37 5.11 -7.29
C LYS A 66 3.52 6.13 -6.56
N ASP A 67 3.97 6.51 -5.37
CA ASP A 67 3.37 7.59 -4.59
C ASP A 67 4.40 8.67 -4.25
N VAL A 68 3.93 9.86 -3.90
CA VAL A 68 4.77 10.97 -3.42
C VAL A 68 4.77 10.99 -1.89
N VAL A 69 5.92 10.74 -1.28
CA VAL A 69 6.18 10.95 0.16
C VAL A 69 7.47 11.74 0.30
N ASP A 70 7.46 12.76 1.16
CA ASP A 70 8.58 13.69 1.39
C ASP A 70 9.20 14.22 0.08
N GLU A 71 8.30 14.66 -0.81
CA GLU A 71 8.61 15.19 -2.16
C GLU A 71 9.27 14.17 -3.13
N CYS A 72 9.45 12.91 -2.70
CA CYS A 72 10.08 11.84 -3.46
C CYS A 72 9.06 10.84 -4.01
N LEU A 73 9.30 10.31 -5.22
CA LEU A 73 8.54 9.17 -5.73
C LEU A 73 9.05 7.85 -5.12
N ILE A 74 8.16 7.11 -4.47
CA ILE A 74 8.44 5.82 -3.84
C ILE A 74 7.52 4.75 -4.45
N ASP A 75 8.05 3.56 -4.73
CA ASP A 75 7.24 2.40 -5.13
C ASP A 75 6.41 1.89 -3.95
N GLU A 76 5.12 1.59 -4.17
CA GLU A 76 4.18 1.14 -3.12
C GLU A 76 4.65 -0.16 -2.43
N GLU A 77 5.32 -1.05 -3.18
CA GLU A 77 6.00 -2.26 -2.70
C GLU A 77 7.14 -1.98 -1.70
N LYS A 78 7.74 -0.78 -1.74
CA LYS A 78 8.82 -0.37 -0.82
C LYS A 78 8.29 0.41 0.38
N MET A 79 7.18 1.15 0.23
CA MET A 79 6.53 1.83 1.36
C MET A 79 6.03 0.83 2.41
N SER A 80 5.44 -0.27 1.95
CA SER A 80 4.97 -1.37 2.79
C SER A 80 6.11 -2.12 3.51
N LEU A 81 7.32 -2.13 2.94
CA LEU A 81 8.52 -2.62 3.62
C LEU A 81 9.03 -1.62 4.67
N ASN A 82 9.09 -0.33 4.34
CA ASN A 82 9.66 0.70 5.21
C ASN A 82 8.83 0.92 6.48
N HIS A 83 7.49 0.94 6.39
CA HIS A 83 6.63 1.04 7.58
C HIS A 83 6.86 -0.12 8.58
N ALA A 84 7.20 -1.32 8.09
CA ALA A 84 7.50 -2.47 8.95
C ALA A 84 8.89 -2.40 9.61
N VAL A 85 9.79 -1.53 9.13
CA VAL A 85 11.10 -1.27 9.73
C VAL A 85 11.00 -0.12 10.75
N GLU A 86 10.27 0.94 10.42
CA GLU A 86 10.10 2.11 11.29
C GLU A 86 9.35 1.77 12.61
N GLU A 87 8.39 0.84 12.57
CA GLU A 87 7.69 0.32 13.76
C GLU A 87 8.62 -0.52 14.69
N LEU A 88 9.82 -0.89 14.25
CA LEU A 88 10.83 -1.59 15.07
C LEU A 88 11.87 -0.65 15.69
N GLU A 89 11.95 0.62 15.29
CA GLU A 89 12.97 1.57 15.75
C GLU A 89 12.50 2.51 16.89
N ASP A 90 11.19 2.60 17.18
CA ASP A 90 10.65 3.43 18.28
C ASP A 90 10.76 2.80 19.69
N VAL A 91 11.41 1.63 19.83
CA VAL A 91 11.61 0.97 21.15
C VAL A 91 13.01 1.20 21.71
N GLY A 92 13.23 2.40 22.26
CA GLY A 92 14.08 2.58 23.45
C GLY A 92 15.37 3.39 23.27
N GLY A 93 15.33 4.61 23.80
CA GLY A 93 16.42 5.60 23.77
C GLY A 93 17.82 5.20 24.24
N ASP A 94 18.78 5.90 23.65
CA ASP A 94 20.22 5.90 23.92
C ASP A 94 20.57 6.58 25.27
N PRO A 95 21.72 6.27 25.90
CA PRO A 95 22.90 7.11 25.65
C PRO A 95 24.26 6.38 25.54
N ILE A 96 25.01 6.73 24.49
CA ILE A 96 26.48 6.69 24.26
C ILE A 96 27.41 6.35 25.45
N VAL A 97 28.58 5.72 25.25
CA VAL A 97 29.64 6.04 24.26
C VAL A 97 30.31 4.76 23.66
N GLU A 98 31.41 4.71 22.89
CA GLU A 98 32.69 5.47 22.94
C GLU A 98 33.38 5.68 21.56
N GLU A 99 34.59 5.14 21.34
CA GLU A 99 35.55 5.58 20.31
C GLU A 99 36.43 4.42 19.80
N GLU A 100 36.53 4.22 18.49
CA GLU A 100 37.84 4.17 17.80
C GLU A 100 37.71 4.51 16.31
N THR A 101 38.71 5.20 15.79
CA THR A 101 38.72 5.86 14.47
C THR A 101 39.15 4.93 13.33
N THR A 102 38.60 5.13 12.13
CA THR A 102 39.45 5.15 10.92
C THR A 102 38.79 5.92 9.77
N ILE A 103 39.29 7.12 9.52
CA ILE A 103 39.02 7.86 8.27
C ILE A 103 39.93 7.25 7.21
N HIS A 104 39.42 6.95 6.02
CA HIS A 104 40.26 6.80 4.84
C HIS A 104 39.72 7.63 3.68
N GLU A 105 40.38 8.76 3.45
CA GLU A 105 40.15 9.68 2.35
C GLU A 105 41.09 9.35 1.17
N GLU A 106 40.73 9.86 -0.02
CA GLU A 106 41.49 9.86 -1.29
C GLU A 106 41.67 8.47 -1.99
N ALA A 107 41.73 8.35 -3.33
CA ALA A 107 41.83 9.36 -4.38
C ALA A 107 41.14 8.98 -5.72
N ASN A 108 40.45 9.95 -6.32
CA ASN A 108 40.59 10.42 -7.71
C ASN A 108 40.94 9.41 -8.86
N ILE A 109 40.03 9.18 -9.82
CA ILE A 109 40.37 8.70 -11.18
C ILE A 109 39.64 9.53 -12.27
N VAL A 110 40.35 10.57 -12.74
CA VAL A 110 40.51 11.03 -14.14
C VAL A 110 39.34 10.86 -15.13
N VAL A 111 38.80 12.01 -15.57
CA VAL A 111 38.01 12.16 -16.80
C VAL A 111 38.88 11.98 -18.05
N LYS A 112 38.35 11.31 -19.09
CA LYS A 112 38.90 11.35 -20.45
C LYS A 112 37.80 11.22 -21.50
#